data_AF-A0A210PUQ7-F1
#
_entry.id   AF-A0A210PUQ7-F1
#
_cell.length_a   1.000
_cell.length_b   1.000
_cell.length_c   1.000
_cell.angle_alpha   90.00
_cell.angle_beta   90.00
_cell.angle_gamma   90.00
#
_symmetry.space_group_name_H-M   'P 1'
#
loop_
_entity.id
_entity.type
_entity.pdbx_description
1 polymer ?
#
loop_
_entity_poly.entity_id
_entity_poly.type
_entity_poly.pdbx_seq_one_letter_code
_entity_poly.pdbx_strand_id
1 'polypeptide(L)'
;MSAPVRVFLATTKRLVLGNYNFPSRFVSTTSPVNSEPSLPQYTDYEVSKEDFKYVKKLLPPGTVPEPPEDGKPTTTGWVPQTGNINEKIYWIRRTKNHMLPVYLGEKNGGASQVTSIRKIEGDIWAFDKDLRHAVGKMVSKRMLTQINEVSRTIKLKGNYMKEVGEFLVKQGL
;
A
#
# COMPACT_ATOMS: atom_id res chain seq x y z
N MET A 1 66.35 -60.78 -10.73
CA MET A 1 66.71 -59.81 -11.78
C MET A 1 65.53 -58.85 -11.93
N SER A 2 65.37 -57.89 -11.02
CA SER A 2 65.72 -56.45 -11.15
C SER A 2 65.12 -55.77 -12.38
N ALA A 3 64.07 -54.97 -12.16
CA ALA A 3 63.54 -54.00 -13.12
C ALA A 3 64.27 -52.65 -12.97
N PRO A 4 64.50 -51.88 -14.05
CA PRO A 4 65.12 -50.57 -13.92
C PRO A 4 64.10 -49.51 -13.46
N VAL A 5 64.46 -48.81 -12.38
CA VAL A 5 63.74 -47.66 -11.83
C VAL A 5 64.07 -46.41 -12.66
N ARG A 6 63.04 -45.73 -13.18
CA ARG A 6 63.18 -44.43 -13.86
C ARG A 6 62.98 -43.32 -12.84
N VAL A 7 64.05 -42.65 -12.45
CA VAL A 7 64.03 -41.53 -11.50
C VAL A 7 63.64 -40.25 -12.24
N PHE A 8 62.46 -39.70 -11.94
CA PHE A 8 62.12 -38.33 -12.30
C PHE A 8 62.55 -37.40 -11.15
N LEU A 9 63.54 -36.55 -11.40
CA LEU A 9 63.91 -35.47 -10.48
C LEU A 9 62.85 -34.38 -10.56
N ALA A 10 61.97 -34.32 -9.56
CA ALA A 10 61.06 -33.19 -9.39
C ALA A 10 61.81 -32.05 -8.68
N THR A 11 62.12 -30.99 -9.43
CA THR A 11 62.71 -29.75 -8.89
C THR A 11 61.63 -29.01 -8.10
N THR A 12 61.68 -29.07 -6.77
CA THR A 12 60.79 -28.29 -5.90
C THR A 12 61.29 -26.86 -5.79
N LYS A 13 60.53 -25.89 -6.33
CA LYS A 13 60.76 -24.48 -6.02
C LYS A 13 60.33 -24.23 -4.58
N ARG A 14 61.31 -23.98 -3.72
CA ARG A 14 61.14 -23.60 -2.31
C ARG A 14 60.72 -22.13 -2.23
N LEU A 15 59.44 -21.87 -1.94
CA LEU A 15 59.01 -20.55 -1.49
C LEU A 15 59.21 -20.49 0.03
N VAL A 16 60.12 -19.63 0.47
CA VAL A 16 60.39 -19.34 1.88
C VAL A 16 59.60 -18.09 2.25
N LEU A 17 58.58 -18.26 3.10
CA LEU A 17 57.94 -17.17 3.84
C LEU A 17 57.81 -17.59 5.30
N GLY A 18 58.67 -17.05 6.16
CA GLY A 18 58.52 -17.09 7.62
C GLY A 18 58.98 -18.37 8.33
N ASN A 19 59.38 -18.21 9.59
CA ASN A 19 59.91 -19.26 10.48
C ASN A 19 58.81 -20.11 11.14
N TYR A 20 57.91 -20.72 10.36
CA TYR A 20 56.96 -21.70 10.88
C TYR A 20 56.87 -22.92 9.96
N ASN A 21 57.39 -24.05 10.42
CA ASN A 21 57.22 -25.34 9.78
C ASN A 21 55.80 -25.87 10.06
N PHE A 22 54.90 -25.69 9.10
CA PHE A 22 53.68 -26.48 9.06
C PHE A 22 53.96 -27.79 8.32
N PRO A 23 53.75 -28.98 8.91
CA PRO A 23 53.80 -30.21 8.15
C PRO A 23 52.67 -30.14 7.11
N SER A 24 53.01 -30.19 5.82
CA SER A 24 52.03 -30.38 4.76
C SER A 24 51.44 -31.79 4.91
N ARG A 25 50.41 -31.94 5.75
CA ARG A 25 49.53 -33.10 5.67
C ARG A 25 48.87 -33.00 4.31
N PHE A 26 49.26 -33.88 3.40
CA PHE A 26 48.49 -34.15 2.20
C PHE A 26 47.09 -34.59 2.66
N VAL A 27 46.13 -33.67 2.66
CA VAL A 27 44.72 -34.05 2.73
C VAL A 27 44.38 -34.49 1.32
N SER A 28 44.25 -35.80 1.14
CA SER A 28 43.58 -36.35 -0.03
C SER A 28 42.15 -35.84 -0.02
N THR A 29 41.86 -34.74 -0.71
CA THR A 29 40.48 -34.35 -1.02
C THR A 29 39.96 -35.20 -2.17
N THR A 30 39.87 -36.50 -1.95
CA THR A 30 38.88 -37.32 -2.64
C THR A 30 37.62 -37.23 -1.80
N SER A 31 36.86 -36.16 -1.98
CA SER A 31 35.48 -36.15 -1.50
C SER A 31 34.79 -37.38 -2.09
N PRO A 32 34.19 -38.27 -1.29
CA PRO A 32 33.35 -39.31 -1.86
C PRO A 32 32.28 -38.58 -2.68
N VAL A 33 32.06 -39.04 -3.91
CA VAL A 33 30.90 -38.62 -4.70
C VAL A 33 29.69 -39.00 -3.86
N ASN A 34 29.04 -38.00 -3.24
CA ASN A 34 27.74 -38.18 -2.65
C ASN A 34 26.79 -38.55 -3.79
N SER A 35 26.52 -39.85 -3.94
CA SER A 35 25.34 -40.29 -4.66
C SER A 35 24.14 -39.65 -3.98
N GLU A 36 23.34 -38.89 -4.72
CA GLU A 36 22.10 -38.31 -4.20
C GLU A 36 21.29 -39.42 -3.50
N PRO A 37 20.80 -39.21 -2.26
CA PRO A 37 19.96 -40.20 -1.61
C PRO A 37 18.73 -40.41 -2.50
N SER A 38 18.46 -41.66 -2.87
CA SER A 38 17.28 -42.03 -3.67
C SER A 38 16.04 -41.39 -3.05
N LEU A 39 15.37 -40.52 -3.81
CA LEU A 39 14.16 -39.82 -3.37
C LEU A 39 13.18 -40.84 -2.76
N PRO A 40 12.56 -40.57 -1.60
CA PRO A 40 11.54 -41.46 -1.05
C PRO A 40 10.42 -41.65 -2.09
N GLN A 41 10.01 -42.90 -2.31
CA GLN A 41 8.86 -43.21 -3.17
C GLN A 41 7.60 -42.59 -2.55
N TYR A 42 7.11 -41.51 -3.17
CA TYR A 42 5.86 -40.87 -2.79
C TYR A 42 4.67 -41.71 -3.28
N THR A 43 3.54 -41.65 -2.56
CA THR A 43 2.27 -42.23 -3.00
C THR A 43 1.74 -41.51 -4.24
N ASP A 44 1.15 -42.26 -5.17
CA ASP A 44 0.50 -41.68 -6.35
C ASP A 44 -0.63 -40.73 -5.96
N TYR A 45 -0.86 -39.69 -6.77
CA TYR A 45 -1.90 -38.68 -6.55
C TYR A 45 -2.57 -38.29 -7.87
N GLU A 46 -3.82 -37.84 -7.77
CA GLU A 46 -4.58 -37.28 -8.89
C GLU A 46 -4.70 -35.75 -8.75
N VAL A 47 -4.57 -35.03 -9.86
CA VAL A 47 -4.66 -33.55 -9.87
C VAL A 47 -6.04 -33.12 -10.38
N SER A 48 -6.93 -32.75 -9.46
CA SER A 48 -8.24 -32.17 -9.81
C SER A 48 -8.13 -30.65 -10.08
N LYS A 49 -8.93 -30.15 -11.03
CA LYS A 49 -8.97 -28.71 -11.39
C LYS A 49 -10.25 -28.00 -10.92
N GLU A 50 -11.30 -28.75 -10.58
CA GLU A 50 -12.63 -28.20 -10.26
C GLU A 50 -12.65 -27.41 -8.94
N ASP A 51 -11.94 -27.91 -7.93
CA ASP A 51 -11.88 -27.30 -6.59
C ASP A 51 -11.01 -26.05 -6.54
N PHE A 52 -10.22 -25.78 -7.59
CA PHE A 52 -9.40 -24.58 -7.68
C PHE A 52 -10.25 -23.29 -7.70
N LYS A 53 -11.56 -23.38 -7.97
CA LYS A 53 -12.51 -22.26 -7.82
C LYS A 53 -12.54 -21.69 -6.40
N TYR A 54 -12.32 -22.52 -5.37
CA TYR A 54 -12.27 -22.06 -3.98
C TYR A 54 -10.97 -21.31 -3.69
N VAL A 55 -9.85 -21.80 -4.24
CA VAL A 55 -8.56 -21.11 -4.18
C VAL A 55 -8.65 -19.72 -4.82
N LYS A 56 -9.32 -19.59 -5.97
CA LYS A 56 -9.55 -18.29 -6.63
C LYS A 56 -10.33 -17.30 -5.76
N LYS A 57 -11.29 -17.77 -4.94
CA LYS A 57 -12.06 -16.90 -4.02
C LYS A 57 -11.23 -16.37 -2.85
N LEU A 58 -10.13 -17.04 -2.50
CA LEU A 58 -9.21 -16.59 -1.45
C LEU A 58 -8.26 -15.50 -1.92
N LEU A 59 -8.10 -15.34 -3.24
CA LEU A 59 -7.24 -14.30 -3.79
C LEU A 59 -7.92 -12.93 -3.61
N PRO A 60 -7.19 -11.91 -3.15
CA PRO A 60 -7.75 -10.57 -3.03
C PRO A 60 -8.03 -9.99 -4.43
N PRO A 61 -9.09 -9.19 -4.59
CA PRO A 61 -9.32 -8.47 -5.84
C PRO A 61 -8.22 -7.42 -6.05
N GLY A 62 -7.70 -7.33 -7.27
CA GLY A 62 -6.68 -6.32 -7.62
C GLY A 62 -7.22 -4.89 -7.70
N THR A 63 -8.53 -4.75 -7.94
CA THR A 63 -9.21 -3.47 -8.13
C THR A 63 -10.32 -3.33 -7.09
N VAL A 64 -10.54 -2.11 -6.60
CA VAL A 64 -11.65 -1.82 -5.68
C VAL A 64 -12.97 -1.97 -6.45
N PRO A 65 -13.95 -2.73 -5.93
CA PRO A 65 -15.23 -2.91 -6.60
C PRO A 65 -15.98 -1.58 -6.71
N GLU A 66 -16.79 -1.49 -7.76
CA GLU A 66 -17.74 -0.40 -7.92
C GLU A 66 -18.85 -0.50 -6.84
N PRO A 67 -19.39 0.64 -6.38
CA PRO A 67 -20.45 0.62 -5.39
C PRO A 67 -21.76 0.10 -6.02
N PRO A 68 -22.70 -0.42 -5.21
CA PRO A 68 -23.99 -0.88 -5.70
C PRO A 68 -24.79 0.26 -6.37
N GLU A 69 -25.48 -0.07 -7.47
CA GLU A 69 -26.19 0.90 -8.32
C GLU A 69 -27.53 1.39 -7.74
N ASP A 70 -27.94 0.91 -6.57
CA ASP A 70 -29.29 1.12 -6.01
C ASP A 70 -29.66 2.59 -5.78
N GLY A 71 -28.69 3.51 -5.86
CA GLY A 71 -28.88 4.97 -5.75
C GLY A 71 -29.40 5.45 -4.39
N LYS A 72 -29.67 4.51 -3.48
CA LYS A 72 -30.26 4.74 -2.16
C LYS A 72 -29.19 4.82 -1.09
N PRO A 73 -29.40 5.65 -0.05
CA PRO A 73 -28.54 5.63 1.11
C PRO A 73 -28.53 4.22 1.73
N THR A 74 -27.34 3.68 1.97
CA THR A 74 -27.19 2.39 2.64
C THR A 74 -27.52 2.53 4.12
N THR A 75 -27.92 1.43 4.79
CA THR A 75 -28.17 1.41 6.26
C THR A 75 -26.98 1.91 7.08
N THR A 76 -25.75 1.78 6.56
CA THR A 76 -24.51 2.29 7.16
C THR A 76 -24.32 3.81 7.01
N GLY A 77 -25.21 4.50 6.30
CA GLY A 77 -25.14 5.94 6.05
C GLY A 77 -24.28 6.35 4.84
N TRP A 78 -23.81 5.41 4.02
CA TRP A 78 -23.15 5.75 2.76
C TRP A 78 -24.16 6.26 1.73
N VAL A 79 -23.80 7.31 0.99
CA VAL A 79 -24.64 7.94 -0.04
C VAL A 79 -23.81 8.15 -1.32
N PRO A 80 -24.29 7.70 -2.49
CA PRO A 80 -23.64 7.94 -3.77
C PRO A 80 -23.66 9.43 -4.15
N GLN A 81 -22.77 9.83 -5.06
CA GLN A 81 -22.84 11.17 -5.66
C GLN A 81 -23.99 11.21 -6.68
N THR A 82 -24.86 12.20 -6.57
CA THR A 82 -26.04 12.34 -7.46
C THR A 82 -25.87 13.51 -8.45
N GLY A 83 -25.03 14.50 -8.14
CA GLY A 83 -24.88 15.70 -8.98
C GLY A 83 -24.15 15.44 -10.30
N ASN A 84 -24.44 16.28 -11.30
CA ASN A 84 -23.67 16.35 -12.54
C ASN A 84 -22.50 17.34 -12.37
N ILE A 85 -21.30 16.95 -12.79
CA ILE A 85 -20.10 17.78 -12.68
C ILE A 85 -20.18 19.04 -13.55
N ASN A 86 -20.81 18.96 -14.72
CA ASN A 86 -20.84 20.04 -15.70
C ASN A 86 -21.75 21.21 -15.30
N GLU A 87 -22.68 20.97 -14.38
CA GLU A 87 -23.65 21.97 -13.92
C GLU A 87 -23.14 22.80 -12.74
N LYS A 88 -22.03 22.39 -12.11
CA LYS A 88 -21.53 23.01 -10.89
C LYS A 88 -20.23 23.77 -11.13
N ILE A 89 -20.13 24.95 -10.50
CA ILE A 89 -18.93 25.80 -10.53
C ILE A 89 -17.75 25.10 -9.82
N TYR A 90 -18.05 24.29 -8.81
CA TYR A 90 -17.09 23.47 -8.09
C TYR A 90 -17.62 22.05 -7.90
N TRP A 91 -16.70 21.10 -7.81
CA TRP A 91 -17.00 19.68 -7.63
C TRP A 91 -16.05 19.06 -6.61
N ILE A 92 -16.50 18.03 -5.90
CA ILE A 92 -15.65 17.30 -4.97
C ILE A 92 -15.61 15.85 -5.42
N ARG A 93 -14.43 15.30 -5.70
CA ARG A 93 -14.33 13.88 -6.07
C ARG A 93 -14.36 12.98 -4.85
N ARG A 94 -15.06 11.85 -4.92
CA ARG A 94 -14.92 10.80 -3.89
C ARG A 94 -13.52 10.19 -3.87
N THR A 95 -13.23 9.54 -2.76
CA THR A 95 -12.01 8.77 -2.55
C THR A 95 -12.05 7.47 -3.35
N LYS A 96 -10.93 6.73 -3.40
CA LYS A 96 -10.86 5.42 -4.07
C LYS A 96 -11.90 4.43 -3.53
N ASN A 97 -12.27 4.58 -2.25
CA ASN A 97 -13.25 3.75 -1.56
C ASN A 97 -14.65 4.37 -1.59
N HIS A 98 -14.92 5.28 -2.52
CA HIS A 98 -16.22 5.95 -2.71
C HIS A 98 -16.70 6.80 -1.51
N MET A 99 -15.79 7.16 -0.59
CA MET A 99 -16.10 8.00 0.58
C MET A 99 -15.87 9.49 0.33
N LEU A 100 -16.55 10.34 1.11
CA LEU A 100 -16.30 11.78 1.16
C LEU A 100 -14.86 12.08 1.60
N PRO A 101 -14.14 13.01 0.94
CA PRO A 101 -12.76 13.36 1.28
C PRO A 101 -12.69 14.38 2.43
N VAL A 102 -13.42 14.14 3.52
CA VAL A 102 -13.48 14.99 4.72
C VAL A 102 -12.81 14.26 5.87
N TYR A 103 -11.77 14.86 6.44
CA TYR A 103 -10.96 14.23 7.47
C TYR A 103 -10.69 15.16 8.63
N LEU A 104 -10.88 14.67 9.84
CA LEU A 104 -10.42 15.31 11.05
C LEU A 104 -8.92 15.04 11.23
N GLY A 105 -8.13 16.09 11.42
CA GLY A 105 -6.74 16.01 11.81
C GLY A 105 -6.52 16.67 13.15
N GLU A 106 -5.70 16.07 14.00
CA GLU A 106 -5.32 16.61 15.29
C GLU A 106 -3.91 17.18 15.23
N LYS A 107 -3.66 18.24 15.99
CA LYS A 107 -2.38 18.93 16.13
C LYS A 107 -2.10 19.15 17.61
N ASN A 108 -0.82 19.31 17.94
CA ASN A 108 -0.36 19.60 19.30
C ASN A 108 -0.89 18.58 20.32
N GLY A 109 -0.81 17.29 20.00
CA GLY A 109 -1.28 16.22 20.87
C GLY A 109 -2.79 16.23 21.16
N GLY A 110 -3.61 16.74 20.24
CA GLY A 110 -5.08 16.80 20.38
C GLY A 110 -5.62 18.16 20.83
N ALA A 111 -4.76 19.08 21.29
CA ALA A 111 -5.18 20.41 21.72
C ALA A 111 -5.78 21.27 20.61
N SER A 112 -5.51 20.94 19.34
CA SER A 112 -6.09 21.64 18.20
C SER A 112 -6.57 20.66 17.15
N GLN A 113 -7.85 20.75 16.82
CA GLN A 113 -8.48 19.95 15.78
C GLN A 113 -8.68 20.80 14.51
N VAL A 114 -8.47 20.17 13.36
CA VAL A 114 -8.58 20.80 12.05
C VAL A 114 -9.32 19.84 11.12
N THR A 115 -10.45 20.28 10.58
CA THR A 115 -11.18 19.50 9.57
C THR A 115 -10.63 19.86 8.19
N SER A 116 -10.16 18.87 7.45
CA SER A 116 -9.60 19.04 6.11
C SER A 116 -10.50 18.43 5.05
N ILE A 117 -10.79 19.20 4.02
CA ILE A 117 -11.56 18.79 2.84
C ILE A 117 -10.57 18.75 1.67
N ARG A 118 -10.58 17.65 0.91
CA ARG A 118 -9.64 17.43 -0.19
C ARG A 118 -10.38 17.15 -1.50
N LYS A 119 -9.63 17.05 -2.60
CA LYS A 119 -10.14 16.68 -3.93
C LYS A 119 -11.22 17.64 -4.46
N ILE A 120 -11.06 18.93 -4.16
CA ILE A 120 -11.94 19.99 -4.64
C ILE A 120 -11.52 20.34 -6.07
N GLU A 121 -12.46 20.54 -6.96
CA GLU A 121 -12.26 20.91 -8.36
C GLU A 121 -13.12 22.10 -8.71
N GLY A 122 -12.72 22.85 -9.74
CA GLY A 122 -13.37 24.11 -10.10
C GLY A 122 -12.99 25.25 -9.16
N ASP A 123 -13.91 26.18 -8.95
CA ASP A 123 -13.66 27.38 -8.14
C ASP A 123 -13.70 27.08 -6.63
N ILE A 124 -12.51 26.98 -6.03
CA ILE A 124 -12.34 26.71 -4.61
C ILE A 124 -12.76 27.89 -3.71
N TRP A 125 -12.76 29.12 -4.24
CA TRP A 125 -13.17 30.31 -3.48
C TRP A 125 -14.68 30.39 -3.36
N ALA A 126 -15.41 30.07 -4.44
CA ALA A 126 -16.86 29.92 -4.40
C ALA A 126 -17.25 28.84 -3.38
N PHE A 127 -16.57 27.69 -3.43
CA PHE A 127 -16.80 26.62 -2.44
C PHE A 127 -16.52 27.06 -1.00
N ASP A 128 -15.41 27.76 -0.73
CA ASP A 128 -15.10 28.26 0.62
C ASP A 128 -16.17 29.21 1.15
N LYS A 129 -16.70 30.10 0.30
CA LYS A 129 -17.75 31.04 0.66
C LYS A 129 -19.04 30.29 1.05
N ASP A 130 -19.47 29.34 0.23
CA ASP A 130 -20.69 28.56 0.48
C ASP A 130 -20.52 27.66 1.70
N LEU A 131 -19.35 27.06 1.87
CA LEU A 131 -18.98 26.25 3.03
C LEU A 131 -19.04 27.07 4.33
N ARG A 132 -18.40 28.25 4.35
CA ARG A 132 -18.42 29.16 5.50
C ARG A 132 -19.84 29.59 5.87
N HIS A 133 -20.67 29.88 4.86
CA HIS A 133 -22.07 30.25 5.09
C HIS A 133 -22.88 29.08 5.63
N ALA A 134 -22.84 27.91 4.98
CA ALA A 134 -23.65 26.75 5.36
C ALA A 134 -23.28 26.20 6.74
N VAL A 135 -21.99 25.88 6.96
CA VAL A 135 -21.50 25.34 8.24
C VAL A 135 -21.57 26.41 9.33
N GLY A 136 -21.28 27.67 9.00
CA GLY A 136 -21.40 28.77 9.95
C GLY A 136 -22.82 28.96 10.46
N LYS A 137 -23.83 28.73 9.60
CA LYS A 137 -25.26 28.76 10.00
C LYS A 137 -25.63 27.59 10.90
N MET A 138 -25.12 26.39 10.64
CA MET A 138 -25.37 25.20 11.47
C MET A 138 -24.77 25.36 12.87
N VAL A 139 -23.56 25.92 12.98
CA VAL A 139 -22.82 26.06 14.25
C VAL A 139 -23.09 27.41 14.92
N SER A 140 -23.79 28.34 14.27
CA SER A 140 -23.99 29.74 14.72
C SER A 140 -22.68 30.47 15.03
N LYS A 141 -21.60 30.15 14.30
CA LYS A 141 -20.25 30.71 14.52
C LYS A 141 -19.57 31.02 13.21
N ARG A 142 -18.79 32.11 13.18
CA ARG A 142 -17.93 32.43 12.03
C ARG A 142 -16.80 31.40 11.90
N MET A 143 -16.71 30.77 10.75
CA MET A 143 -15.69 29.75 10.45
C MET A 143 -14.38 30.40 10.01
N LEU A 144 -13.27 29.91 10.57
CA LEU A 144 -11.92 30.25 10.13
C LEU A 144 -11.44 29.15 9.18
N THR A 145 -11.26 29.50 7.91
CA THR A 145 -10.77 28.57 6.89
C THR A 145 -9.42 29.01 6.32
N GLN A 146 -8.65 28.02 5.89
CA GLN A 146 -7.43 28.19 5.12
C GLN A 146 -7.59 27.44 3.80
N ILE A 147 -7.44 28.17 2.69
CA ILE A 147 -7.51 27.62 1.33
C ILE A 147 -6.09 27.30 0.87
N ASN A 148 -5.93 26.16 0.21
CA ASN A 148 -4.76 25.84 -0.60
C ASN A 148 -5.23 25.37 -1.97
N GLU A 149 -5.06 26.25 -2.96
CA GLU A 149 -5.50 26.03 -4.33
C GLU A 149 -4.68 24.93 -5.01
N VAL A 150 -3.36 24.95 -4.84
CA VAL A 150 -2.43 24.02 -5.49
C VAL A 150 -2.73 22.59 -5.06
N SER A 151 -2.88 22.36 -3.75
CA SER A 151 -3.24 21.04 -3.24
C SER A 151 -4.74 20.74 -3.32
N ARG A 152 -5.56 21.70 -3.74
CA ARG A 152 -7.02 21.60 -3.82
C ARG A 152 -7.65 21.17 -2.49
N THR A 153 -7.23 21.83 -1.42
CA THR A 153 -7.71 21.52 -0.06
C THR A 153 -8.15 22.76 0.69
N ILE A 154 -9.20 22.61 1.49
CA ILE A 154 -9.62 23.60 2.49
C ILE A 154 -9.45 23.00 3.87
N LYS A 155 -8.93 23.81 4.81
CA LYS A 155 -8.81 23.45 6.23
C LYS A 155 -9.69 24.38 7.06
N LEU A 156 -10.53 23.81 7.90
CA LEU A 156 -11.36 24.48 8.88
C LEU A 156 -10.74 24.33 10.27
N LYS A 157 -10.65 25.41 11.05
CA LYS A 157 -10.21 25.34 12.44
C LYS A 157 -11.33 24.80 13.33
N GLY A 158 -11.19 23.57 13.83
CA GLY A 158 -12.18 22.89 14.67
C GLY A 158 -12.59 21.53 14.09
N ASN A 159 -13.37 20.78 14.87
CA ASN A 159 -14.02 19.56 14.43
C ASN A 159 -15.41 19.90 13.86
N TYR A 160 -15.52 19.80 12.54
CA TYR A 160 -16.75 20.04 11.79
C TYR A 160 -17.00 18.92 10.78
N MET A 161 -16.49 17.72 11.07
CA MET A 161 -16.52 16.61 10.11
C MET A 161 -17.95 16.20 9.75
N LYS A 162 -18.88 16.26 10.71
CA LYS A 162 -20.28 15.85 10.53
C LYS A 162 -21.06 16.89 9.73
N GLU A 163 -20.95 18.15 10.13
CA GLU A 163 -21.63 19.30 9.54
C GLU A 163 -21.21 19.48 8.07
N VAL A 164 -19.90 19.34 7.80
CA VAL A 164 -19.38 19.36 6.44
C VAL A 164 -19.90 18.15 5.65
N GLY A 165 -19.87 16.94 6.22
CA GLY A 165 -20.38 15.74 5.55
C GLY A 165 -21.85 15.88 5.16
N GLU A 166 -22.68 16.36 6.09
CA GLU A 166 -24.10 16.64 5.82
C GLU A 166 -24.29 17.69 4.74
N PHE A 167 -23.51 18.77 4.77
CA PHE A 167 -23.58 19.81 3.73
C PHE A 167 -23.25 19.24 2.36
N LEU A 168 -22.20 18.43 2.22
CA LEU A 168 -21.81 17.83 0.95
C LEU A 168 -22.88 16.86 0.42
N VAL A 169 -23.42 16.02 1.30
CA VAL A 169 -24.51 15.09 0.94
C VAL A 169 -25.78 15.86 0.54
N LYS A 170 -26.16 16.91 1.28
CA LYS A 170 -27.31 17.77 0.95
C LYS A 170 -27.15 18.45 -0.42
N GLN A 171 -25.91 18.81 -0.79
CA GLN A 171 -25.61 19.37 -2.10
C GLN A 171 -25.52 18.31 -3.21
N GLY A 172 -25.47 17.01 -2.87
CA GLY A 172 -25.26 15.94 -3.86
C GLY A 172 -23.84 15.90 -4.41
N LEU A 173 -22.85 16.37 -3.62
CA LEU A 173 -21.42 16.36 -3.92
C LEU A 173 -20.71 15.14 -3.31
#